data_AF-A0A081BCB0-F1
#
_entry.id   AF-A0A081BCB0-F1
#
_cell.length_a   1.000
_cell.length_b   1.000
_cell.length_c   1.000
_cell.angle_alpha   90.00
_cell.angle_beta   90.00
_cell.angle_gamma   90.00
#
_symmetry.space_group_name_H-M   'P 1'
#
loop_
_entity.id
_entity.type
_entity.pdbx_description
1 polymer ?
#
loop_
_entity_poly.entity_id
_entity_poly.type
_entity_poly.pdbx_seq_one_letter_code
_entity_poly.pdbx_strand_id
1 'polypeptide(L)'
;MDPLTRAPEDGGPAADPAQNAPAPELRPAIEGRDILIIPFVAFAMTVLAAAIWRFFPLDFLSALDRALLPHLIAAVLYIITLVTWGAILLGRRIPLARAGLCKTRPRWALITLALWTGFILVFAGLNLWLNAEGVELIEEQNRQVLGDGNILLTLLVLGLLAPIAEEIYFRGVLFAWLRTKIGVFAAAFLTSAFFAAVHTNYMVGDGAATALALAQIGTLGFICAMLYQKSGSLLPAIFFHMTNNFIVTVATASAL
;
A
#
# COMPACT_ATOMS: atom_id res chain seq x y z
N MET A 1 37.50 32.43 -58.57
CA MET A 1 36.70 32.46 -57.34
C MET A 1 35.80 31.24 -57.39
N ASP A 2 36.15 30.21 -56.62
CA ASP A 2 35.43 28.93 -56.55
C ASP A 2 34.71 28.87 -55.19
N PRO A 3 33.37 28.74 -55.14
CA PRO A 3 32.62 28.86 -53.89
C PRO A 3 32.19 27.49 -53.36
N LEU A 4 33.10 26.59 -52.98
CA LEU A 4 32.72 25.29 -52.41
C LEU A 4 33.69 24.77 -51.33
N THR A 5 33.74 25.45 -50.18
CA THR A 5 34.14 24.81 -48.90
C THR A 5 33.42 25.46 -47.73
N ARG A 6 32.23 24.96 -47.37
CA ARG A 6 31.71 25.03 -46.00
C ARG A 6 31.26 23.63 -45.60
N ALA A 7 31.99 23.02 -44.68
CA ALA A 7 31.53 21.83 -43.97
C ALA A 7 30.38 22.23 -43.02
N PRO A 8 29.33 21.41 -42.84
CA PRO A 8 28.37 21.62 -41.77
C PRO A 8 28.96 21.06 -40.46
N GLU A 9 29.33 21.97 -39.55
CA GLU A 9 29.43 21.65 -38.13
C GLU A 9 28.01 21.63 -37.54
N ASP A 10 27.38 20.45 -37.53
CA ASP A 10 26.29 20.13 -36.62
C ASP A 10 26.57 18.76 -36.01
N GLY A 11 27.37 18.78 -34.95
CA GLY A 11 27.53 17.68 -34.02
C GLY A 11 26.83 18.01 -32.71
N GLY A 12 25.53 18.32 -32.74
CA GLY A 12 24.71 18.27 -31.52
C GLY A 12 24.86 16.88 -30.86
N PRO A 13 24.94 16.79 -29.52
CA PRO A 13 25.11 15.51 -28.84
C PRO A 13 23.98 14.57 -29.27
N ALA A 14 24.34 13.43 -29.86
CA ALA A 14 23.41 12.40 -30.27
C ALA A 14 22.47 12.09 -29.11
N ALA A 15 21.17 12.32 -29.32
CA ALA A 15 20.16 12.01 -28.32
C ALA A 15 20.32 10.54 -27.91
N ASP A 16 20.62 10.30 -26.64
CA ASP A 16 20.85 8.97 -26.10
C ASP A 16 19.61 8.09 -26.40
N PRO A 17 19.74 7.03 -27.21
CA PRO A 17 18.62 6.18 -27.58
C PRO A 17 17.98 5.49 -26.35
N ALA A 18 18.65 5.48 -25.19
CA ALA A 18 18.07 5.01 -23.92
C ALA A 18 17.06 5.98 -23.30
N GLN A 19 17.01 7.25 -23.73
CA GLN A 19 16.06 8.25 -23.21
C GLN A 19 14.66 8.12 -23.82
N ASN A 20 14.55 7.56 -25.04
CA ASN A 20 13.30 7.38 -25.76
C ASN A 20 12.84 5.91 -25.83
N ALA A 21 13.49 5.00 -25.11
CA ALA A 21 13.01 3.63 -25.01
C ALA A 21 11.62 3.64 -24.33
N PRO A 22 10.56 3.09 -24.96
CA PRO A 22 9.27 2.94 -24.30
C PRO A 22 9.50 2.18 -22.99
N ALA A 23 8.86 2.65 -21.91
CA ALA A 23 8.98 2.01 -20.61
C ALA A 23 8.74 0.50 -20.79
N PRO A 24 9.66 -0.37 -20.32
CA PRO A 24 9.55 -1.80 -20.59
C PRO A 24 8.16 -2.27 -20.14
N GLU A 25 7.46 -2.98 -21.03
CA GLU A 25 6.18 -3.60 -20.68
C GLU A 25 6.39 -4.46 -19.43
N LEU A 26 5.94 -3.94 -18.29
CA LEU A 26 6.05 -4.62 -17.01
C LEU A 26 5.06 -5.79 -17.02
N ARG A 27 5.46 -6.90 -17.65
CA ARG A 27 4.71 -8.16 -17.60
C ARG A 27 4.59 -8.56 -16.12
N PRO A 28 3.38 -8.90 -15.65
CA PRO A 28 3.18 -9.30 -14.27
C PRO A 28 4.14 -10.45 -13.94
N ALA A 29 4.83 -10.34 -12.81
CA ALA A 29 5.66 -11.43 -12.31
C ALA A 29 4.82 -12.66 -11.91
N ILE A 30 3.54 -12.43 -11.64
CA ILE A 30 2.64 -13.34 -10.94
C ILE A 30 1.37 -13.55 -11.78
N GLU A 31 0.83 -14.77 -11.75
CA GLU A 31 -0.31 -15.21 -12.56
C GLU A 31 -1.65 -14.89 -11.88
N GLY A 32 -2.75 -14.93 -12.63
CA GLY A 32 -4.08 -14.64 -12.09
C GLY A 32 -4.50 -15.57 -10.94
N ARG A 33 -4.01 -16.82 -10.90
CA ARG A 33 -4.28 -17.77 -9.80
C ARG A 33 -3.72 -17.30 -8.45
N ASP A 34 -2.61 -16.57 -8.46
CA ASP A 34 -1.92 -16.18 -7.23
C ASP A 34 -2.67 -15.07 -6.48
N ILE A 35 -3.52 -14.31 -7.19
CA ILE A 35 -4.47 -13.36 -6.61
C ILE A 35 -5.37 -14.07 -5.60
N LEU A 36 -5.74 -15.32 -5.87
CA LEU A 36 -6.62 -16.10 -4.98
C LEU A 36 -5.84 -16.90 -3.95
N ILE A 37 -4.64 -17.41 -4.29
CA ILE A 37 -3.84 -18.23 -3.38
C ILE A 37 -3.45 -17.46 -2.12
N ILE A 38 -2.96 -16.23 -2.26
CA ILE A 38 -2.49 -15.43 -1.12
C ILE A 38 -3.60 -15.20 -0.08
N PRO A 39 -4.76 -14.61 -0.43
CA PRO A 39 -5.84 -14.39 0.53
C PRO A 39 -6.46 -15.72 1.00
N PHE A 40 -6.51 -16.75 0.15
CA PHE A 40 -7.03 -18.06 0.55
C PHE A 40 -6.16 -18.71 1.63
N VAL A 41 -4.83 -18.68 1.49
CA VAL A 41 -3.92 -19.22 2.51
C VAL A 41 -4.03 -18.43 3.80
N ALA A 42 -4.07 -17.09 3.73
CA ALA A 42 -4.28 -16.24 4.91
C ALA A 42 -5.60 -16.57 5.63
N PHE A 43 -6.69 -16.75 4.87
CA PHE A 43 -7.99 -17.14 5.39
C PHE A 43 -7.96 -18.54 6.02
N ALA A 44 -7.45 -19.54 5.31
CA ALA A 44 -7.37 -20.92 5.77
C ALA A 44 -6.56 -21.05 7.07
N MET A 45 -5.43 -20.34 7.16
CA MET A 45 -4.60 -20.32 8.38
C MET A 45 -5.32 -19.66 9.55
N THR A 46 -6.10 -18.61 9.30
CA THR A 46 -6.93 -17.97 10.34
C THR A 46 -8.01 -18.90 10.84
N VAL A 47 -8.71 -19.60 9.94
CA VAL A 47 -9.71 -20.61 10.31
C VAL A 47 -9.08 -21.76 11.09
N LEU A 48 -7.91 -22.24 10.66
CA LEU A 48 -7.16 -23.28 11.37
C LEU A 48 -6.77 -22.83 12.78
N ALA A 49 -6.24 -21.62 12.92
CA ALA A 49 -5.88 -21.06 14.23
C ALA A 49 -7.10 -20.94 15.15
N ALA A 50 -8.24 -20.46 14.62
CA ALA A 50 -9.50 -20.39 15.36
C ALA A 50 -10.02 -21.78 15.76
N ALA A 51 -9.88 -22.79 14.90
CA ALA A 51 -10.26 -24.16 15.21
C ALA A 51 -9.37 -24.76 16.30
N ILE A 52 -8.03 -24.62 16.19
CA ILE A 52 -7.10 -25.07 17.23
C ILE A 52 -7.46 -24.43 18.57
N TRP A 53 -7.68 -23.12 18.59
CA TRP A 53 -8.14 -22.41 19.79
C TRP A 53 -9.42 -22.99 20.39
N ARG A 54 -10.40 -23.30 19.53
CA ARG A 54 -11.71 -23.80 19.94
C ARG A 54 -11.66 -25.19 20.57
N PHE A 55 -10.73 -26.05 20.14
CA PHE A 55 -10.62 -27.45 20.56
C PHE A 55 -9.47 -27.71 21.54
N PHE A 56 -8.45 -26.85 21.55
CA PHE A 56 -7.26 -26.92 22.40
C PHE A 56 -6.98 -25.52 22.97
N PRO A 57 -7.81 -25.01 23.90
CA PRO A 57 -7.61 -23.71 24.49
C PRO A 57 -6.25 -23.68 25.20
N LEU A 58 -5.35 -22.82 24.72
CA LEU A 58 -4.05 -22.60 25.34
C LEU A 58 -4.23 -21.53 26.41
N ASP A 59 -4.18 -21.91 27.69
CA ASP A 59 -4.42 -21.02 28.84
C ASP A 59 -3.58 -19.72 28.80
N PHE A 60 -2.42 -19.77 28.15
CA PHE A 60 -1.55 -18.60 27.93
C PHE A 60 -2.16 -17.52 27.02
N LEU A 61 -2.89 -17.89 25.96
CA LEU A 61 -3.51 -16.90 25.07
C LEU A 61 -4.76 -16.28 25.71
N SER A 62 -5.43 -16.97 26.62
CA SER A 62 -6.49 -16.38 27.45
C SER A 62 -5.96 -15.41 28.50
N ALA A 63 -4.67 -15.48 28.80
CA ALA A 63 -3.96 -14.50 29.63
C ALA A 63 -3.41 -13.30 28.82
N LEU A 64 -3.52 -13.32 27.48
CA LEU A 64 -3.11 -12.20 26.65
C LEU A 64 -4.12 -11.05 26.76
N ASP A 65 -3.62 -9.83 26.94
CA ASP A 65 -4.42 -8.63 27.02
C ASP A 65 -5.32 -8.47 25.77
N ARG A 66 -6.59 -8.08 25.99
CA ARG A 66 -7.56 -7.78 24.93
C ARG A 66 -7.07 -6.69 23.98
N ALA A 67 -6.19 -5.80 24.45
CA ALA A 67 -5.56 -4.77 23.62
C ALA A 67 -4.45 -5.31 22.68
N LEU A 68 -3.76 -6.39 23.06
CA LEU A 68 -2.66 -6.97 22.30
C LEU A 68 -3.12 -7.95 21.22
N LEU A 69 -4.21 -8.69 21.48
CA LEU A 69 -4.67 -9.75 20.61
C LEU A 69 -4.97 -9.30 19.16
N PRO A 70 -5.65 -8.18 18.88
CA PRO A 70 -5.91 -7.74 17.50
C PRO A 70 -4.63 -7.46 16.70
N HIS A 71 -3.65 -6.83 17.35
CA HIS A 71 -2.36 -6.52 16.74
C HIS A 71 -1.57 -7.79 16.38
N LEU A 72 -1.58 -8.80 17.24
CA LEU A 72 -0.93 -10.09 16.95
C LEU A 72 -1.61 -10.83 15.81
N ILE A 73 -2.95 -10.85 15.79
CA ILE A 73 -3.71 -11.46 14.68
C ILE A 73 -3.36 -10.77 13.36
N ALA A 74 -3.38 -9.44 13.33
CA ALA A 74 -2.99 -8.67 12.15
C ALA A 74 -1.54 -8.96 11.72
N ALA A 75 -0.59 -8.99 12.66
CA ALA A 75 0.80 -9.31 12.36
C ALA A 75 0.95 -10.70 11.74
N VAL A 76 0.29 -11.71 12.29
CA VAL A 76 0.30 -13.08 11.75
C VAL A 76 -0.27 -13.12 10.34
N LEU A 77 -1.40 -12.45 10.08
CA LEU A 77 -2.01 -12.36 8.75
C LEU A 77 -1.07 -11.74 7.71
N TYR A 78 -0.42 -10.63 8.04
CA TYR A 78 0.53 -9.98 7.13
C TYR A 78 1.79 -10.82 6.92
N ILE A 79 2.30 -11.48 7.96
CA ILE A 79 3.42 -12.42 7.83
C ILE A 79 3.06 -13.58 6.91
N ILE A 80 1.88 -14.19 7.08
CA ILE A 80 1.41 -15.28 6.21
C ILE A 80 1.31 -14.81 4.76
N THR A 81 0.80 -13.60 4.53
CA THR A 81 0.73 -12.97 3.21
C THR A 81 2.12 -12.86 2.58
N LEU A 82 3.10 -12.31 3.31
CA LEU A 82 4.48 -12.15 2.85
C LEU A 82 5.20 -13.48 2.62
N VAL A 83 5.01 -14.46 3.51
CA VAL A 83 5.59 -15.80 3.40
C VAL A 83 5.01 -16.53 2.19
N THR A 84 3.69 -16.47 1.99
CA THR A 84 3.02 -17.10 0.84
C THR A 84 3.51 -16.49 -0.46
N TRP A 85 3.59 -15.15 -0.53
CA TRP A 85 4.15 -14.44 -1.68
C TRP A 85 5.61 -14.84 -1.93
N GLY A 86 6.45 -14.83 -0.89
CA GLY A 86 7.86 -15.22 -0.99
C GLY A 86 8.05 -16.67 -1.44
N ALA A 87 7.22 -17.60 -0.95
CA ALA A 87 7.24 -19.00 -1.36
C ALA A 87 6.87 -19.18 -2.83
N ILE A 88 5.88 -18.42 -3.35
CA ILE A 88 5.52 -18.41 -4.77
C ILE A 88 6.72 -17.92 -5.61
N LEU A 89 7.36 -16.83 -5.20
CA LEU A 89 8.53 -16.30 -5.91
C LEU A 89 9.69 -17.31 -5.92
N LEU A 90 10.00 -17.92 -4.77
CA LEU A 90 11.07 -18.91 -4.64
C LEU A 90 10.79 -20.15 -5.49
N GLY A 91 9.58 -20.71 -5.38
CA GLY A 91 9.17 -21.90 -6.14
C GLY A 91 9.20 -21.69 -7.65
N ARG A 92 9.00 -20.45 -8.11
CA ARG A 92 9.05 -20.07 -9.53
C ARG A 92 10.37 -19.41 -9.95
N ARG A 93 11.34 -19.29 -9.03
CA ARG A 93 12.64 -18.62 -9.24
C ARG A 93 12.50 -17.20 -9.80
N ILE A 94 11.51 -16.45 -9.31
CA ILE A 94 11.27 -15.06 -9.70
C ILE A 94 12.09 -14.15 -8.78
N PRO A 95 12.98 -13.30 -9.31
CA PRO A 95 13.74 -12.37 -8.48
C PRO A 95 12.84 -11.26 -7.92
N LEU A 96 13.10 -10.82 -6.68
CA LEU A 96 12.36 -9.74 -5.99
C LEU A 96 12.26 -8.46 -6.84
N ALA A 97 13.32 -8.13 -7.59
CA ALA A 97 13.34 -6.99 -8.48
C ALA A 97 12.26 -7.06 -9.58
N ARG A 98 11.97 -8.27 -10.10
CA ARG A 98 10.91 -8.50 -11.10
C ARG A 98 9.52 -8.43 -10.47
N ALA A 99 9.40 -8.77 -9.19
CA ALA A 99 8.17 -8.59 -8.42
C ALA A 99 7.95 -7.14 -7.93
N GLY A 100 8.83 -6.21 -8.31
CA GLY A 100 8.69 -4.78 -8.02
C GLY A 100 9.52 -4.26 -6.84
N LEU A 101 10.20 -5.12 -6.09
CA LEU A 101 11.13 -4.70 -5.04
C LEU A 101 12.52 -4.41 -5.64
N CYS A 102 12.62 -3.27 -6.31
CA CYS A 102 13.85 -2.78 -6.95
C CYS A 102 14.10 -1.31 -6.63
N LYS A 103 15.35 -0.87 -6.75
CA LYS A 103 15.69 0.56 -6.64
C LYS A 103 15.06 1.32 -7.81
N THR A 104 14.62 2.55 -7.55
CA THR A 104 14.15 3.48 -8.58
C THR A 104 14.97 4.77 -8.58
N ARG A 105 14.70 5.66 -9.54
CA ARG A 105 15.41 6.95 -9.66
C ARG A 105 15.18 7.81 -8.41
N PRO A 106 16.20 8.53 -7.90
CA PRO A 106 16.10 9.35 -6.68
C PRO A 106 14.97 10.38 -6.70
N ARG A 107 14.63 10.93 -7.87
CA ARG A 107 13.51 11.88 -8.03
C ARG A 107 12.17 11.35 -7.50
N TRP A 108 11.99 10.03 -7.48
CA TRP A 108 10.77 9.43 -6.94
C TRP A 108 10.63 9.60 -5.44
N ALA A 109 11.72 9.78 -4.69
CA ALA A 109 11.63 10.16 -3.28
C ALA A 109 10.97 11.53 -3.11
N LEU A 110 11.42 12.53 -3.89
CA LEU A 110 10.84 13.88 -3.88
C LEU A 110 9.39 13.90 -4.37
N ILE A 111 9.08 13.16 -5.44
CA ILE A 111 7.70 13.05 -5.95
C ILE A 111 6.80 12.39 -4.90
N THR A 112 7.27 11.32 -4.25
CA THR A 112 6.51 10.63 -3.21
C THR A 112 6.23 11.56 -2.04
N LEU A 113 7.24 12.29 -1.57
CA LEU A 113 7.08 13.28 -0.51
C LEU A 113 6.10 14.39 -0.91
N ALA A 114 6.23 14.96 -2.11
CA ALA A 114 5.34 16.02 -2.58
C ALA A 114 3.88 15.54 -2.70
N LEU A 115 3.66 14.35 -3.25
CA LEU A 115 2.33 13.74 -3.33
C LEU A 115 1.76 13.45 -1.95
N TRP A 116 2.60 12.96 -1.03
CA TRP A 116 2.18 12.66 0.35
C TRP A 116 1.79 13.95 1.08
N THR A 117 2.59 15.01 0.96
CA THR A 117 2.27 16.33 1.52
C THR A 117 0.96 16.87 0.96
N GLY A 118 0.75 16.80 -0.37
CA GLY A 118 -0.52 17.22 -0.97
C GLY A 118 -1.70 16.40 -0.47
N PHE A 119 -1.54 15.08 -0.40
CA PHE A 119 -2.55 14.16 0.10
C PHE A 119 -2.95 14.47 1.55
N ILE A 120 -1.97 14.58 2.45
CA ILE A 120 -2.28 14.81 3.87
C ILE A 120 -2.89 16.20 4.09
N LEU A 121 -2.47 17.24 3.37
CA LEU A 121 -3.06 18.57 3.49
C LEU A 121 -4.53 18.59 3.06
N VAL A 122 -4.89 17.89 1.97
CA VAL A 122 -6.28 17.77 1.51
C VAL A 122 -7.13 17.06 2.54
N PHE A 123 -6.71 15.88 3.02
CA PHE A 123 -7.52 15.10 3.95
C PHE A 123 -7.56 15.71 5.36
N ALA A 124 -6.48 16.35 5.82
CA ALA A 124 -6.50 17.13 7.05
C ALA A 124 -7.46 18.32 6.94
N GLY A 125 -7.47 19.04 5.81
CA GLY A 125 -8.42 20.13 5.57
C GLY A 125 -9.87 19.67 5.57
N LEU A 126 -10.17 18.55 4.90
CA LEU A 126 -11.51 17.96 4.89
C LEU A 126 -11.93 17.47 6.28
N ASN A 127 -11.02 16.88 7.04
CA ASN A 127 -11.26 16.47 8.42
C ASN A 127 -11.58 17.67 9.31
N LEU A 128 -10.80 18.76 9.23
CA LEU A 128 -11.07 19.99 9.98
C LEU A 128 -12.42 20.61 9.61
N TRP A 129 -12.75 20.62 8.31
CA TRP A 129 -14.04 21.12 7.85
C TRP A 129 -15.21 20.30 8.40
N LEU A 130 -15.16 18.97 8.31
CA LEU A 130 -16.23 18.11 8.86
C LEU A 130 -16.36 18.20 10.38
N ASN A 131 -15.25 18.30 11.13
CA ASN A 131 -15.31 18.53 12.57
C ASN A 131 -15.96 19.89 12.90
N ALA A 132 -15.73 20.93 12.10
CA ALA A 132 -16.38 22.23 12.29
C ALA A 132 -17.90 22.18 12.04
N GLU A 133 -18.36 21.25 11.20
CA GLU A 133 -19.78 20.95 10.98
C GLU A 133 -20.37 19.98 12.04
N GLY A 134 -19.59 19.62 13.07
CA GLY A 134 -20.03 18.77 14.19
C GLY A 134 -19.91 17.27 13.93
N VAL A 135 -19.20 16.84 12.88
CA VAL A 135 -18.89 15.42 12.65
C VAL A 135 -17.59 15.07 13.39
N GLU A 136 -17.71 14.36 14.51
CA GLU A 136 -16.55 13.94 15.32
C GLU A 136 -15.76 12.82 14.63
N LEU A 137 -14.66 13.18 13.97
CA LEU A 137 -13.82 12.22 13.24
C LEU A 137 -12.64 11.71 14.08
N ILE A 138 -12.07 12.59 14.90
CA ILE A 138 -10.80 12.35 15.58
C ILE A 138 -10.95 11.27 16.65
N GLU A 139 -12.01 11.31 17.46
CA GLU A 139 -12.19 10.34 18.55
C GLU A 139 -12.43 8.91 18.03
N GLU A 140 -13.26 8.77 16.98
CA GLU A 140 -13.53 7.48 16.36
C GLU A 140 -12.28 6.91 15.67
N GLN A 141 -11.53 7.75 14.95
CA GLN A 141 -10.23 7.35 14.37
C GLN A 141 -9.22 6.97 15.45
N ASN A 142 -9.17 7.71 16.56
CA ASN A 142 -8.26 7.42 17.68
C ASN A 142 -8.57 6.07 18.33
N ARG A 143 -9.85 5.77 18.54
CA ARG A 143 -10.29 4.47 19.07
C ARG A 143 -9.94 3.32 18.12
N GLN A 144 -10.06 3.51 16.81
CA GLN A 144 -9.78 2.48 15.82
C GLN A 144 -8.27 2.23 15.62
N VAL A 145 -7.46 3.29 15.65
CA VAL A 145 -6.01 3.22 15.41
C VAL A 145 -5.26 2.76 16.65
N LEU A 146 -5.62 3.28 17.83
CA LEU A 146 -4.89 2.99 19.08
C LEU A 146 -5.63 2.02 20.00
N GLY A 147 -6.95 2.13 20.10
CA GLY A 147 -7.73 1.45 21.16
C GLY A 147 -7.12 1.69 22.55
N ASP A 148 -7.14 0.67 23.41
CA ASP A 148 -6.40 0.63 24.69
C ASP A 148 -4.93 0.16 24.50
N GLY A 149 -4.40 0.25 23.28
CA GLY A 149 -3.21 -0.47 22.82
C GLY A 149 -1.86 0.22 23.05
N ASN A 150 -0.80 -0.56 22.85
CA ASN A 150 0.59 -0.08 22.88
C ASN A 150 0.96 0.56 21.54
N ILE A 151 1.17 1.88 21.53
CA ILE A 151 1.57 2.65 20.34
C ILE A 151 2.76 2.04 19.58
N LEU A 152 3.75 1.47 20.28
CA LEU A 152 4.90 0.86 19.62
C LEU A 152 4.46 -0.36 18.79
N LEU A 153 3.55 -1.17 19.33
CA LEU A 153 3.01 -2.32 18.61
C LEU A 153 2.14 -1.88 17.43
N THR A 154 1.33 -0.83 17.59
CA THR A 154 0.56 -0.22 16.51
C THR A 154 1.47 0.26 15.38
N LEU A 155 2.55 0.97 15.69
CA LEU A 155 3.53 1.43 14.69
C LEU A 155 4.21 0.26 13.97
N LEU A 156 4.62 -0.78 14.70
CA LEU A 156 5.28 -1.95 14.10
C LEU A 156 4.36 -2.75 13.19
N VAL A 157 3.10 -2.96 13.60
CA VAL A 157 2.14 -3.78 12.85
C VAL A 157 1.46 -2.94 11.77
N LEU A 158 0.76 -1.88 12.15
CA LEU A 158 -0.07 -1.09 11.23
C LEU A 158 0.72 0.01 10.51
N GLY A 159 1.80 0.51 11.09
CA GLY A 159 2.68 1.52 10.47
C GLY A 159 3.71 0.93 9.50
N LEU A 160 4.22 -0.27 9.78
CA LEU A 160 5.32 -0.88 9.03
C LEU A 160 4.91 -2.16 8.29
N LEU A 161 4.47 -3.19 9.02
CA LEU A 161 4.24 -4.51 8.44
C LEU A 161 3.04 -4.53 7.48
N ALA A 162 1.93 -3.90 7.87
CA ALA A 162 0.70 -3.85 7.08
C ALA A 162 0.92 -3.16 5.72
N PRO A 163 1.48 -1.92 5.65
CA PRO A 163 1.69 -1.25 4.37
C PRO A 163 2.59 -2.06 3.42
N ILE A 164 3.62 -2.74 3.94
CA ILE A 164 4.50 -3.58 3.11
C ILE A 164 3.70 -4.74 2.50
N ALA A 165 2.96 -5.49 3.32
CA ALA A 165 2.17 -6.62 2.85
C ALA A 165 1.06 -6.20 1.88
N GLU A 166 0.37 -5.11 2.20
CA GLU A 166 -0.72 -4.56 1.40
C GLU A 166 -0.22 -4.04 0.04
N GLU A 167 0.87 -3.27 -0.01
CA GLU A 167 1.40 -2.80 -1.29
C GLU A 167 1.91 -3.95 -2.15
N ILE A 168 2.55 -4.97 -1.56
CA ILE A 168 2.95 -6.18 -2.28
C ILE A 168 1.73 -6.88 -2.89
N TYR A 169 0.67 -7.10 -2.11
CA TYR A 169 -0.52 -7.80 -2.60
C TYR A 169 -1.33 -6.93 -3.58
N PHE A 170 -1.78 -5.75 -3.15
CA PHE A 170 -2.67 -4.92 -3.95
C PHE A 170 -1.98 -4.33 -5.18
N ARG A 171 -0.72 -3.86 -5.08
CA ARG A 171 -0.02 -3.19 -6.19
C ARG A 171 0.83 -4.19 -6.97
N GLY A 172 1.64 -4.99 -6.27
CA GLY A 172 2.55 -5.96 -6.86
C GLY A 172 1.87 -7.17 -7.50
N VAL A 173 0.72 -7.61 -6.98
CA VAL A 173 -0.03 -8.78 -7.49
C VAL A 173 -1.29 -8.34 -8.23
N LEU A 174 -2.28 -7.81 -7.51
CA LEU A 174 -3.63 -7.60 -8.04
C LEU A 174 -3.66 -6.52 -9.14
N PHE A 175 -3.16 -5.32 -8.87
CA PHE A 175 -3.09 -4.23 -9.86
C PHE A 175 -2.16 -4.59 -11.02
N ALA A 176 -0.97 -5.14 -10.72
CA ALA A 176 -0.01 -5.54 -11.74
C ALA A 176 -0.62 -6.50 -12.77
N TRP A 177 -1.44 -7.45 -12.33
CA TRP A 177 -2.19 -8.35 -13.18
C TRP A 177 -3.34 -7.63 -13.90
N LEU A 178 -4.21 -6.93 -13.15
CA LEU A 178 -5.46 -6.36 -13.68
C LEU A 178 -5.20 -5.29 -14.76
N ARG A 179 -4.14 -4.49 -14.62
CA ARG A 179 -3.79 -3.46 -15.62
C ARG A 179 -3.49 -4.04 -17.00
N THR A 180 -3.08 -5.31 -17.09
CA THR A 180 -2.85 -6.00 -18.37
C THR A 180 -4.14 -6.43 -19.07
N LYS A 181 -5.28 -6.38 -18.35
CA LYS A 181 -6.59 -6.80 -18.84
C LYS A 181 -7.47 -5.63 -19.20
N ILE A 182 -7.46 -4.58 -18.38
CA ILE A 182 -8.40 -3.44 -18.50
C ILE A 182 -7.72 -2.08 -18.56
N GLY A 183 -6.38 -2.04 -18.66
CA GLY A 183 -5.60 -0.82 -18.69
C GLY A 183 -5.30 -0.24 -17.30
N VAL A 184 -4.38 0.72 -17.26
CA VAL A 184 -3.81 1.26 -16.02
C VAL A 184 -4.84 1.96 -15.14
N PHE A 185 -5.62 2.89 -15.70
CA PHE A 185 -6.52 3.73 -14.91
C PHE A 185 -7.69 2.94 -14.32
N ALA A 186 -8.34 2.08 -15.13
CA ALA A 186 -9.44 1.24 -14.66
C ALA A 186 -8.95 0.23 -13.60
N ALA A 187 -7.78 -0.38 -13.81
CA ALA A 187 -7.19 -1.26 -12.81
C ALA A 187 -6.86 -0.50 -11.51
N ALA A 188 -6.21 0.65 -11.60
CA ALA A 188 -5.88 1.47 -10.42
C ALA A 188 -7.14 1.84 -9.64
N PHE A 189 -8.20 2.28 -10.32
CA PHE A 189 -9.48 2.61 -9.69
C PHE A 189 -10.10 1.39 -8.99
N LEU A 190 -10.28 0.28 -9.71
CA LEU A 190 -10.94 -0.92 -9.18
C LEU A 190 -10.18 -1.55 -8.02
N THR A 191 -8.85 -1.67 -8.11
CA THR A 191 -8.06 -2.24 -7.01
C THR A 191 -8.04 -1.33 -5.79
N SER A 192 -8.11 -0.02 -5.99
CA SER A 192 -8.13 0.96 -4.88
C SER A 192 -9.50 1.05 -4.22
N ALA A 193 -10.58 0.94 -5.00
CA ALA A 193 -11.93 0.81 -4.46
C ALA A 193 -12.07 -0.50 -3.67
N PHE A 194 -11.54 -1.60 -4.20
CA PHE A 194 -11.51 -2.87 -3.47
C PHE A 194 -10.66 -2.78 -2.19
N PHE A 195 -9.50 -2.13 -2.25
CA PHE A 195 -8.66 -1.85 -1.09
C PHE A 195 -9.44 -1.08 -0.01
N ALA A 196 -10.13 0.00 -0.35
CA ALA A 196 -10.97 0.73 0.60
C ALA A 196 -12.12 -0.14 1.15
N ALA A 197 -12.79 -0.91 0.30
CA ALA A 197 -13.95 -1.72 0.69
C ALA A 197 -13.62 -2.83 1.70
N VAL A 198 -12.40 -3.39 1.67
CA VAL A 198 -11.99 -4.40 2.66
C VAL A 198 -11.60 -3.82 4.01
N HIS A 199 -11.43 -2.50 4.12
CA HIS A 199 -11.13 -1.77 5.36
C HIS A 199 -12.42 -1.47 6.16
N THR A 200 -13.22 -2.50 6.40
CA THR A 200 -14.55 -2.37 7.03
C THR A 200 -14.49 -1.87 8.46
N ASN A 201 -13.34 -1.96 9.12
CA ASN A 201 -13.13 -1.41 10.47
C ASN A 201 -13.25 0.12 10.52
N TYR A 202 -13.14 0.81 9.37
CA TYR A 202 -13.37 2.24 9.23
C TYR A 202 -14.81 2.59 8.79
N MET A 203 -15.69 1.59 8.63
CA MET A 203 -17.11 1.78 8.33
C MET A 203 -17.95 1.87 9.60
N VAL A 204 -17.61 2.82 10.47
CA VAL A 204 -18.23 3.01 11.79
C VAL A 204 -18.57 4.49 11.97
N GLY A 205 -19.69 4.76 12.65
CA GLY A 205 -20.13 6.13 12.96
C GLY A 205 -21.03 6.76 11.89
N ASP A 206 -20.92 8.08 11.75
CA ASP A 206 -21.67 8.88 10.77
C ASP A 206 -21.31 8.45 9.32
N GLY A 207 -22.29 8.47 8.42
CA GLY A 207 -22.08 8.17 7.00
C GLY A 207 -21.05 9.09 6.33
N ALA A 208 -20.95 10.35 6.75
CA ALA A 208 -19.95 11.30 6.26
C ALA A 208 -18.53 10.93 6.72
N ALA A 209 -18.38 10.48 7.97
CA ALA A 209 -17.11 10.01 8.53
C ALA A 209 -16.61 8.77 7.79
N THR A 210 -17.49 7.78 7.62
CA THR A 210 -17.20 6.58 6.84
C THR A 210 -16.83 6.95 5.40
N ALA A 211 -17.58 7.83 4.75
CA ALA A 211 -17.30 8.24 3.38
C ALA A 211 -15.93 8.92 3.24
N LEU A 212 -15.56 9.82 4.17
CA LEU A 212 -14.25 10.46 4.15
C LEU A 212 -13.12 9.45 4.38
N ALA A 213 -13.28 8.52 5.33
CA ALA A 213 -12.29 7.48 5.60
C ALA A 213 -12.07 6.57 4.38
N LEU A 214 -13.14 6.08 3.76
CA LEU A 214 -13.06 5.26 2.54
C LEU A 214 -12.47 6.03 1.36
N ALA A 215 -12.81 7.32 1.21
CA ALA A 215 -12.20 8.18 0.21
C ALA A 215 -10.70 8.34 0.45
N GLN A 216 -10.27 8.54 1.70
CA GLN A 216 -8.85 8.64 2.07
C GLN A 216 -8.08 7.36 1.74
N ILE A 217 -8.61 6.20 2.16
CA ILE A 217 -8.01 4.88 1.92
C ILE A 217 -7.97 4.58 0.42
N GLY A 218 -9.05 4.87 -0.31
CA GLY A 218 -9.12 4.66 -1.76
C GLY A 218 -8.20 5.58 -2.56
N THR A 219 -8.09 6.85 -2.18
CA THR A 219 -7.16 7.80 -2.82
C THR A 219 -5.71 7.42 -2.56
N LEU A 220 -5.36 7.00 -1.33
CA LEU A 220 -4.05 6.41 -1.03
C LEU A 220 -3.80 5.17 -1.91
N GLY A 221 -4.81 4.29 -1.97
CA GLY A 221 -4.99 3.21 -2.94
C GLY A 221 -4.41 3.55 -4.31
N PHE A 222 -5.03 4.56 -4.91
CA PHE A 222 -4.83 4.99 -6.28
C PHE A 222 -3.47 5.65 -6.49
N ILE A 223 -3.05 6.53 -5.57
CA ILE A 223 -1.75 7.19 -5.63
C ILE A 223 -0.63 6.15 -5.62
N CYS A 224 -0.68 5.16 -4.72
CA CYS A 224 0.30 4.08 -4.68
C CYS A 224 0.33 3.26 -5.99
N ALA A 225 -0.82 2.97 -6.60
CA ALA A 225 -0.88 2.28 -7.89
C ALA A 225 -0.17 3.09 -9.00
N MET A 226 -0.38 4.41 -9.02
CA MET A 226 0.27 5.31 -9.97
C MET A 226 1.76 5.48 -9.70
N LEU A 227 2.18 5.56 -8.43
CA LEU A 227 3.58 5.56 -8.01
C LEU A 227 4.28 4.30 -8.49
N TYR A 228 3.68 3.12 -8.28
CA TYR A 228 4.23 1.86 -8.75
C TYR A 228 4.32 1.80 -10.28
N GLN A 229 3.22 2.15 -10.97
CA GLN A 229 3.17 2.15 -12.44
C GLN A 229 4.25 3.04 -13.07
N LYS A 230 4.47 4.24 -12.52
CA LYS A 230 5.36 5.23 -13.12
C LYS A 230 6.82 5.05 -12.69
N SER A 231 7.06 4.58 -11.47
CA SER A 231 8.42 4.37 -10.95
C SER A 231 9.02 3.01 -11.30
N GLY A 232 8.18 2.03 -11.66
CA GLY A 232 8.57 0.65 -11.89
C GLY A 232 8.97 -0.10 -10.61
N SER A 233 8.80 0.51 -9.44
CA SER A 233 9.19 -0.02 -8.13
C SER A 233 8.04 0.14 -7.13
N LEU A 234 7.87 -0.84 -6.25
CA LEU A 234 6.92 -0.76 -5.14
C LEU A 234 7.43 0.15 -4.01
N LEU A 235 8.73 0.43 -3.95
CA LEU A 235 9.32 1.18 -2.84
C LEU A 235 8.68 2.57 -2.64
N PRO A 236 8.45 3.39 -3.69
CA PRO A 236 7.74 4.66 -3.53
C PRO A 236 6.34 4.52 -2.93
N ALA A 237 5.58 3.51 -3.35
CA ALA A 237 4.24 3.24 -2.82
C ALA A 237 4.29 2.77 -1.35
N ILE A 238 5.22 1.86 -1.02
CA ILE A 238 5.46 1.39 0.35
C ILE A 238 5.81 2.56 1.25
N PHE A 239 6.75 3.42 0.85
CA PHE A 239 7.14 4.57 1.67
C PHE A 239 6.03 5.61 1.80
N PHE A 240 5.27 5.88 0.74
CA PHE A 240 4.09 6.75 0.80
C PHE A 240 3.12 6.27 1.88
N HIS A 241 2.78 4.98 1.82
CA HIS A 241 1.80 4.36 2.70
C HIS A 241 2.29 4.25 4.14
N MET A 242 3.53 3.77 4.36
CA MET A 242 4.14 3.75 5.68
C MET A 242 4.21 5.14 6.32
N THR A 243 4.61 6.15 5.55
CA THR A 243 4.68 7.54 6.06
C THR A 243 3.30 8.01 6.50
N ASN A 244 2.26 7.74 5.71
CA ASN A 244 0.89 8.05 6.10
C ASN A 244 0.51 7.36 7.41
N ASN A 245 0.70 6.04 7.52
CA ASN A 245 0.27 5.31 8.70
C ASN A 245 1.06 5.71 9.95
N PHE A 246 2.37 5.96 9.85
CA PHE A 246 3.16 6.48 10.97
C PHE A 246 2.68 7.85 11.43
N ILE A 247 2.52 8.81 10.51
CA ILE A 247 2.12 10.17 10.87
C ILE A 247 0.71 10.19 11.45
N VAL A 248 -0.25 9.47 10.86
CA VAL A 248 -1.61 9.36 11.40
C VAL A 248 -1.57 8.74 12.79
N THR A 249 -0.86 7.61 12.97
CA THR A 249 -0.77 6.93 14.29
C THR A 249 -0.17 7.84 15.37
N VAL A 250 0.94 8.53 15.06
CA VAL A 250 1.59 9.44 16.01
C VAL A 250 0.72 10.67 16.32
N ALA A 251 0.09 11.26 15.30
CA ALA A 251 -0.81 12.40 15.48
C ALA A 251 -2.00 12.04 16.36
N THR A 252 -2.62 10.90 16.08
CA THR A 252 -3.70 10.31 16.87
C THR A 252 -3.28 10.03 18.32
N ALA A 253 -2.07 9.51 18.55
CA ALA A 253 -1.58 9.24 19.90
C ALA A 253 -1.23 10.49 20.69
N SER A 254 -0.87 11.58 20.01
CA SER A 254 -0.55 12.87 20.65
C SER A 254 -1.81 13.67 21.00
N ALA A 255 -2.99 13.23 20.54
CA ALA A 255 -4.27 13.88 20.78
C ALA A 255 -5.08 13.26 21.93
N LEU A 256 -4.54 12.22 22.59
CA LEU A 256 -5.06 11.59 23.80
C LEU A 256 -4.43 12.22 25.06
#